data_AF-B8GIQ7-F1
#
_entry.id   AF-B8GIQ7-F1
#
_cell.length_a   1.000
_cell.length_b   1.000
_cell.length_c   1.000
_cell.angle_alpha   90.00
_cell.angle_beta   90.00
_cell.angle_gamma   90.00
#
_symmetry.space_group_name_H-M   'P 1'
#
loop_
_entity.id
_entity.type
_entity.pdbx_description
1 polymer ?
#
loop_
_entity_poly.entity_id
_entity_poly.type
_entity_poly.pdbx_seq_one_letter_code
_entity_poly.pdbx_strand_id
1 'polypeptide(L)' 'MMRWDLQYLGMLLVGGSITCAGVLIALWLLGVQLFFTPTLLIVLVLLVVIGAAVLIVGDYQSTRAEQ' A
#
# COMPACT_ATOMS: atom_id res chain seq x y z
N MET A 1 19.05 -11.70 -12.04
CA MET A 1 17.67 -11.14 -11.99
C MET A 1 17.49 -10.51 -10.62
N MET A 2 17.15 -9.22 -10.57
CA MET A 2 17.10 -8.44 -9.33
C MET A 2 16.10 -9.08 -8.37
N ARG A 3 16.59 -9.72 -7.31
CA ARG A 3 15.77 -10.29 -6.24
C ARG A 3 15.25 -9.12 -5.44
N TRP A 4 14.21 -8.48 -5.97
CA TRP A 4 13.47 -7.44 -5.27
C TRP A 4 13.05 -8.05 -3.94
N ASP A 5 13.63 -7.50 -2.88
CA ASP A 5 13.34 -7.95 -1.54
C ASP A 5 11.86 -7.68 -1.26
N LEU A 6 11.17 -8.73 -0.83
CA LEU A 6 9.71 -8.74 -0.72
C LEU A 6 9.25 -7.69 0.32
N GLN A 7 10.10 -7.36 1.31
CA GLN A 7 9.83 -6.28 2.26
C GLN A 7 9.86 -4.91 1.58
N TYR A 8 10.83 -4.65 0.69
CA TYR A 8 10.88 -3.39 -0.06
C TYR A 8 9.65 -3.21 -0.94
N LEU A 9 9.17 -4.28 -1.58
CA LEU A 9 7.94 -4.23 -2.38
C LEU A 9 6.73 -3.92 -1.51
N GLY A 10 6.60 -4.56 -0.35
CA GLY A 10 5.52 -4.32 0.60
C GLY A 10 5.53 -2.89 1.14
N MET A 11 6.71 -2.36 1.51
CA MET A 11 6.86 -0.98 1.99
C MET A 11 6.44 0.04 0.94
N LEU A 12 6.83 -0.18 -0.32
CA LEU A 12 6.50 0.72 -1.43
C LEU A 12 5.00 0.69 -1.76
N LEU A 13 4.37 -0.49 -1.70
CA LEU A 13 2.92 -0.64 -1.88
C LEU A 13 2.13 0.10 -0.79
N VAL A 14 2.50 -0.08 0.47
CA VAL A 14 1.83 0.57 1.61
C VAL A 14 2.03 2.08 1.56
N GLY A 15 3.28 2.53 1.44
CA GLY A 15 3.62 3.97 1.41
C GLY A 15 2.99 4.70 0.22
N GLY A 16 3.03 4.09 -0.97
CA GLY A 16 2.40 4.64 -2.17
C GLY A 16 0.88 4.75 -2.03
N SER A 17 0.23 3.74 -1.47
CA SER A 17 -1.22 3.74 -1.27
C SER A 17 -1.66 4.78 -0.24
N ILE A 18 -0.92 4.94 0.86
CA ILE A 18 -1.19 5.99 1.87
C ILE A 18 -1.04 7.39 1.26
N THR A 19 0.01 7.60 0.45
CA THR A 19 0.25 8.89 -0.22
C THR A 19 -0.89 9.22 -1.18
N CYS A 20 -1.33 8.25 -2.00
CA CYS A 20 -2.48 8.43 -2.89
C CYS A 20 -3.77 8.74 -2.13
N ALA A 21 -4.02 8.05 -1.01
CA ALA A 21 -5.17 8.33 -0.15
C ALA A 21 -5.12 9.77 0.40
N GLY A 22 -3.96 10.23 0.87
CA GLY A 22 -3.76 11.59 1.34
C GLY A 22 -4.04 12.64 0.26
N VAL A 23 -3.57 12.41 -0.97
CA VAL A 23 -3.83 13.31 -2.11
C VAL A 23 -5.32 13.39 -2.44
N LEU A 24 -6.05 12.27 -2.40
CA LEU A 24 -7.50 12.27 -2.63
C LEU A 24 -8.26 13.03 -1.54
N ILE A 25 -7.86 12.86 -0.27
CA ILE A 25 -8.43 13.61 0.84
C ILE A 25 -8.14 15.11 0.67
N ALA A 26 -6.94 15.49 0.24
CA ALA A 26 -6.59 16.87 -0.04
C ALA A 26 -7.42 17.47 -1.18
N LEU A 27 -7.65 16.72 -2.26
CA LEU A 27 -8.54 17.11 -3.37
C LEU A 27 -9.98 17.34 -2.89
N TRP A 28 -10.45 16.50 -1.98
CA TRP A 28 -11.76 16.67 -1.34
C TRP A 28 -11.85 17.95 -0.51
N LEU A 29 -10.81 18.26 0.27
CA LEU A 29 -10.72 19.51 1.04
C LEU A 29 -10.66 20.75 0.14
N LEU A 30 -10.13 20.62 -1.08
CA LEU A 30 -10.13 21.66 -2.11
C LEU A 30 -11.47 21.79 -2.86
N GLY A 31 -12.49 20.99 -2.52
CA GLY A 31 -13.81 21.02 -3.14
C GLY A 31 -13.91 20.26 -4.46
N VAL A 32 -12.90 19.48 -4.83
CA VAL A 32 -12.94 18.63 -6.04
C VAL A 32 -13.65 17.31 -5.71
N GLN A 33 -14.92 17.22 -6.08
CA GLN A 33 -15.68 15.97 -5.96
C GLN A 33 -15.40 15.06 -7.17
N LEU A 34 -14.69 13.97 -6.93
CA LEU A 34 -14.56 12.88 -7.88
C LEU A 34 -15.75 11.92 -7.69
N PHE A 35 -16.49 11.63 -8.76
CA PHE A 35 -17.67 10.76 -8.72
C PHE A 35 -17.37 9.35 -8.16
N PHE A 36 -16.12 8.89 -8.31
CA PHE A 36 -15.65 7.56 -7.92
C PHE A 36 -14.85 7.54 -6.60
N THR A 37 -14.84 8.62 -5.83
CA THR A 37 -14.05 8.69 -4.58
C THR A 37 -14.32 7.55 -3.58
N PRO A 38 -15.57 7.17 -3.25
CA PRO A 38 -15.80 6.11 -2.28
C PRO A 38 -15.21 4.77 -2.75
N THR A 39 -15.31 4.48 -4.06
CA THR A 39 -14.68 3.29 -4.66
C THR A 39 -13.15 3.38 -4.62
N LEU A 40 -12.58 4.55 -4.89
CA LEU A 40 -11.12 4.76 -4.83
C LEU A 40 -10.57 4.54 -3.41
N LEU A 41 -11.27 5.01 -2.38
CA LEU A 41 -10.88 4.78 -0.99
C LEU A 41 -10.91 3.30 -0.63
N ILE A 42 -11.94 2.55 -1.07
CA ILE A 42 -12.01 1.10 -0.84
C ILE A 42 -10.83 0.38 -1.49
N VAL A 43 -10.52 0.72 -2.76
CA VAL A 43 -9.38 0.14 -3.48
C VAL A 43 -8.06 0.45 -2.78
N LEU A 44 -7.89 1.67 -2.26
CA LEU A 44 -6.70 2.06 -1.51
C LEU A 44 -6.56 1.30 -0.19
N VAL A 45 -7.66 1.08 0.54
CA VAL A 45 -7.65 0.24 1.74
C VAL A 45 -7.22 -1.18 1.39
N LEU A 46 -7.76 -1.76 0.31
CA LEU A 46 -7.35 -3.09 -0.15
C LEU A 46 -5.86 -3.15 -0.51
N LEU A 47 -5.34 -2.15 -1.21
CA LEU A 47 -3.92 -2.04 -1.53
C LEU A 47 -3.04 -1.97 -0.27
N VAL A 48 -3.45 -1.21 0.75
CA VAL A 48 -2.74 -1.14 2.03
C VAL A 48 -2.75 -2.51 2.74
N VAL A 49 -3.90 -3.19 2.78
CA VAL A 49 -4.01 -4.53 3.40
C VAL A 49 -3.15 -5.56 2.67
N ILE A 50 -3.15 -5.54 1.33
CA ILE A 50 -2.30 -6.42 0.51
C ILE A 50 -0.81 -6.11 0.76
N GLY A 51 -0.43 -4.84 0.77
CA GLY A 51 0.94 -4.42 1.08
C GLY A 51 1.39 -4.88 2.48
N ALA A 52 0.51 -4.77 3.48
CA ALA A 52 0.78 -5.28 4.82
C ALA A 52 0.94 -6.80 4.85
N ALA A 53 0.09 -7.55 4.12
CA ALA A 53 0.23 -9.00 4.00
C ALA A 53 1.57 -9.40 3.36
N VAL A 54 2.01 -8.67 2.33
CA VAL A 54 3.31 -8.89 1.67
C VAL A 54 4.47 -8.63 2.63
N LEU A 55 4.41 -7.57 3.44
CA LEU A 55 5.41 -7.30 4.47
C LEU A 55 5.52 -8.43 5.48
N ILE A 56 4.38 -8.90 5.99
CA ILE A 56 4.31 -9.99 6.96
C ILE A 56 4.91 -11.28 6.36
N VAL A 57 4.52 -11.64 5.13
CA VAL A 57 5.07 -12.83 4.45
C VAL A 57 6.57 -12.71 4.20
N GLY A 58 7.04 -11.52 3.80
CA GLY A 58 8.47 -11.24 3.63
C GLY A 58 9.26 -11.44 4.92
N ASP A 59 8.73 -10.92 6.04
CA ASP A 59 9.33 -11.06 7.37
C ASP A 59 9.38 -12.53 7.84
N TYR A 60 8.30 -13.28 7.62
CA TYR A 60 8.26 -14.72 7.91
C TYR A 60 9.31 -15.51 7.11
N GLN A 61 9.54 -15.17 5.85
CA GLN A 61 10.57 -15.84 5.04
C GLN A 61 11.99 -15.46 5.45
N SER A 62 12.22 -14.19 5.80
CA SER A 62 13.51 -13.72 6.33
C SER A 62 13.88 -14.47 7.61
N THR A 63 12.95 -14.56 8.56
CA THR A 63 13.17 -15.24 9.86
C THR A 63 13.48 -16.73 9.68
N ARG A 64 12.88 -17.41 8.69
CA ARG A 64 13.17 -18.82 8.40
C ARG A 64 14.49 -19.06 7.69
N ALA A 65 15.03 -18.07 6.98
CA ALA A 65 16.31 -18.20 6.29
C ALA A 65 17.51 -18.08 7.25
N GLU A 66 17.30 -17.57 8.47
CA GLU A 66 18.32 -17.43 9.51
C GLU A 66 18.37 -18.59 10.51
N GLN A 67 17.44 -19.56 10.42
CA GLN A 67 17.44 -20.82 11.21
C GLN A 67 18.06 -21.98 10.42
#